data_AF-A0A4Q4ZKC2-F1
#
_entry.id   AF-A0A4Q4ZKC2-F1
#
_cell.length_a   1.000
_cell.length_b   1.000
_cell.length_c   1.000
_cell.angle_alpha   90.00
_cell.angle_beta   90.00
_cell.angle_gamma   90.00
#
_symmetry.space_group_name_H-M   'P 1'
#
loop_
_entity.id
_entity.type
_entity.pdbx_description
1 polymer ?
#
loop_
_entity_poly.entity_id
_entity_poly.type
_entity_poly.pdbx_seq_one_letter_code
_entity_poly.pdbx_strand_id
1 'polypeptide(L)' 'MGKFFLAVAVIAVIIYVVTRLIETRGRLFRSTPSRRPLLPPRNPGRPIGPDDDPDFLRDLNRRRKRHEDEA' A
#
# COMPACT_ATOMS: atom_id res chain seq x y z
N MET A 1 -16.70 30.82 20.14
CA MET A 1 -16.33 29.39 19.99
C MET A 1 -17.03 28.70 18.82
N GLY A 2 -18.36 28.77 18.65
CA GLY A 2 -19.04 28.07 17.54
C GLY A 2 -18.59 28.47 16.12
N LYS A 3 -18.26 29.75 15.91
CA LYS A 3 -17.73 30.28 14.64
C LYS A 3 -16.41 29.62 14.21
N PHE A 4 -15.57 29.28 15.20
CA PHE A 4 -14.28 28.62 14.98
C PHE A 4 -14.50 27.17 14.54
N PHE A 5 -15.36 26.43 15.23
CA PHE A 5 -15.74 25.07 14.82
C PHE A 5 -16.40 25.05 13.44
N LEU A 6 -17.24 26.05 13.13
CA LEU A 6 -17.84 26.18 11.80
C LEU A 6 -16.78 26.42 10.73
N ALA A 7 -15.81 27.30 10.97
CA ALA A 7 -14.71 27.54 10.03
C ALA A 7 -13.87 26.26 9.79
N VAL A 8 -13.54 25.53 10.87
CA VAL A 8 -12.81 24.25 10.77
C VAL A 8 -13.62 23.22 9.98
N ALA A 9 -14.93 23.11 10.25
CA ALA A 9 -15.81 22.19 9.52
C ALA A 9 -15.88 22.52 8.02
N VAL A 10 -16.01 23.81 7.67
CA VAL A 10 -16.01 24.26 6.26
C VAL A 10 -14.69 23.92 5.58
N ILE A 11 -13.55 24.21 6.22
CA ILE A 11 -12.23 23.87 5.68
C ILE A 11 -12.09 22.36 5.49
N ALA A 12 -12.50 21.56 6.47
CA ALA A 12 -12.47 20.10 6.37
C ALA A 12 -13.32 19.57 5.21
N VAL A 13 -14.50 20.13 5.00
CA VAL A 13 -15.37 19.78 3.86
C VAL A 13 -14.71 20.13 2.53
N ILE A 14 -14.09 21.32 2.42
CA ILE A 14 -13.37 21.73 1.20
C ILE A 14 -12.24 20.74 0.89
N ILE A 15 -11.40 20.44 1.88
CA ILE A 15 -10.29 19.48 1.73
C ILE A 15 -10.83 18.10 1.31
N TYR A 16 -11.91 17.64 1.96
CA TYR A 16 -12.53 16.37 1.61
C TYR A 16 -13.04 16.35 0.16
N VAL A 17 -13.72 17.40 -0.30
CA VAL A 17 -14.23 17.47 -1.68
C VAL A 17 -13.08 17.50 -2.68
N VAL A 18 -12.03 18.28 -2.43
CA VAL A 18 -10.86 18.36 -3.32
C VAL A 18 -10.15 17.02 -3.41
N THR A 19 -9.84 16.40 -2.27
CA THR A 19 -9.20 15.07 -2.23
C THR A 19 -10.08 14.01 -2.89
N ARG A 20 -11.39 14.01 -2.61
CA ARG A 20 -12.35 13.09 -3.23
C ARG A 20 -12.44 13.27 -4.74
N LEU A 21 -12.39 14.49 -5.25
CA LEU A 21 -12.44 14.77 -6.69
C LEU A 21 -11.16 14.28 -7.39
N ILE A 22 -9.99 14.54 -6.79
CA ILE A 22 -8.70 14.05 -7.29
C ILE A 22 -8.67 12.52 -7.27
N GLU A 23 -9.07 11.90 -6.16
CA GLU A 23 -9.19 10.44 -6.06
C GLU A 23 -10.16 9.89 -7.08
N THR A 24 -11.33 10.49 -7.28
CA THR A 24 -12.33 9.98 -8.24
C THR A 24 -11.80 10.04 -9.67
N ARG A 25 -11.04 11.08 -10.03
CA ARG A 25 -10.34 11.16 -11.33
C ARG A 25 -9.20 10.14 -11.43
N GLY A 26 -8.47 9.87 -10.33
CA GLY A 26 -7.41 8.86 -10.27
C GLY A 26 -7.91 7.41 -10.13
N ARG A 27 -9.15 7.19 -9.66
CA ARG A 27 -9.78 5.88 -9.40
C ARG A 27 -10.18 5.14 -10.68
N LEU A 28 -10.27 5.81 -11.83
CA LEU A 28 -10.34 5.13 -13.13
C LEU A 28 -9.08 4.29 -13.39
N PHE A 29 -7.94 4.64 -12.80
CA PHE A 29 -6.68 3.87 -12.87
C PHE A 29 -6.31 3.13 -11.55
N ARG A 30 -7.06 3.36 -10.47
CA ARG A 30 -6.81 2.73 -9.17
C ARG A 30 -8.10 2.12 -8.64
N SER A 31 -8.32 0.89 -9.09
CA SER A 31 -9.27 -0.07 -8.54
C SER A 31 -9.21 -0.07 -7.00
N THR A 32 -10.30 0.38 -6.40
CA THR A 32 -10.82 0.06 -5.04
C THR A 32 -9.85 0.00 -3.85
N PRO A 33 -10.13 0.72 -2.73
CA PRO A 33 -9.62 0.28 -1.44
C PRO A 33 -10.48 -0.91 -0.99
N SER A 34 -10.14 -2.10 -1.48
CA SER A 34 -10.58 -3.34 -0.85
C SER A 34 -9.99 -3.34 0.55
N ARG A 35 -10.83 -3.28 1.59
CA ARG A 35 -10.47 -3.79 2.93
C ARG A 35 -10.18 -5.28 2.80
N ARG A 36 -8.99 -5.63 2.32
CA ARG A 36 -8.42 -6.97 2.41
C ARG A 36 -7.19 -6.88 3.33
N PRO A 37 -6.98 -7.86 4.22
CA PRO A 37 -5.74 -7.93 4.96
C PRO A 37 -4.57 -8.07 3.97
N LEU A 38 -3.54 -7.28 4.21
CA LEU A 38 -2.16 -7.38 3.73
C LEU A 38 -1.86 -8.49 2.70
N LEU A 39 -1.82 -8.13 1.43
CA LEU A 39 -0.90 -8.75 0.48
C LEU A 39 -0.45 -7.69 -0.52
N PRO A 40 0.86 -7.41 -0.67
CA PRO A 40 1.32 -6.43 -1.64
C PRO A 40 0.88 -6.85 -3.04
N PRO A 41 0.25 -5.98 -3.85
CA PRO A 41 0.08 -6.25 -5.26
C PRO A 41 1.48 -6.35 -5.88
N ARG A 42 1.85 -7.53 -6.39
CA ARG A 42 3.02 -7.68 -7.28
C ARG A 42 2.79 -6.76 -8.46
N ASN A 43 3.43 -5.61 -8.43
CA ASN A 43 3.43 -4.66 -9.53
C ASN A 43 4.23 -5.31 -10.68
N PRO A 44 3.61 -5.71 -11.80
CA PRO A 44 4.28 -6.51 -12.84
C PRO A 44 5.33 -5.72 -13.64
N GLY A 45 5.66 -4.48 -13.24
CA GLY A 45 6.58 -3.60 -13.95
C GLY A 45 7.56 -2.84 -13.06
N ARG A 46 7.72 -3.19 -11.78
CA ARG A 46 8.86 -2.69 -11.01
C ARG A 46 10.07 -3.58 -11.34
N PRO A 47 11.22 -3.03 -11.74
CA PRO A 47 12.48 -3.78 -11.66
C PRO A 47 12.62 -4.24 -10.21
N ILE A 48 12.41 -5.54 -9.98
CA ILE A 48 12.61 -6.16 -8.69
C ILE A 48 14.12 -6.32 -8.56
N GLY A 49 14.68 -5.77 -7.49
CA GLY A 49 16.09 -6.00 -7.18
C GLY A 49 16.31 -7.48 -6.84
N PRO A 50 17.51 -8.04 -7.06
CA PRO A 50 17.82 -9.43 -6.71
C PRO A 50 17.45 -9.81 -5.26
N ASP A 51 17.46 -8.84 -4.35
CA ASP A 51 17.13 -9.01 -2.93
C ASP A 51 15.60 -9.12 -2.64
N ASP A 52 14.76 -8.59 -3.54
CA ASP A 52 13.30 -8.59 -3.43
C ASP A 52 12.65 -9.74 -4.23
N ASP A 53 13.47 -10.60 -4.84
CA ASP A 53 12.99 -11.72 -5.63
C ASP A 53 12.46 -12.84 -4.72
N PRO A 54 11.21 -13.28 -4.93
CA PRO A 54 10.57 -14.31 -4.11
C PRO A 54 11.31 -15.66 -4.17
N ASP A 55 11.99 -15.94 -5.28
CA ASP A 55 12.71 -17.18 -5.49
C ASP A 55 14.07 -17.17 -4.78
N PHE A 56 14.74 -16.02 -4.71
CA PHE A 56 15.97 -15.84 -3.93
C PHE A 56 15.73 -16.05 -2.43
N LEU A 57 14.66 -15.46 -1.89
CA LEU A 57 14.26 -15.65 -0.49
C LEU A 57 13.90 -17.11 -0.16
N ARG A 58 13.33 -17.84 -1.12
CA ARG A 58 13.03 -19.27 -0.98
C ARG A 58 14.30 -20.11 -0.92
N ASP A 59 15.29 -19.80 -1.75
CA ASP A 59 16.57 -20.49 -1.74
C ASP A 59 17.36 -20.27 -0.45
N LEU A 60 17.33 -19.06 0.12
CA LEU A 60 17.92 -18.79 1.44
C LEU A 60 17.24 -19.59 2.55
N ASN A 61 15.91 -19.64 2.57
CA ASN A 61 15.17 -20.46 3.53
C ASN A 61 15.50 -21.95 3.37
N ARG A 62 15.65 -22.44 2.13
CA ARG A 62 16.03 -23.85 1.86
C ARG A 62 17.44 -24.17 2.36
N ARG A 63 18.39 -23.24 2.21
CA ARG A 63 19.77 -23.38 2.72
C ARG A 63 19.83 -23.35 4.24
N ARG A 64 19.10 -22.42 4.87
CA ARG A 64 19.03 -22.32 6.34
C ARG A 64 18.49 -23.61 6.96
N LYS A 65 17.38 -24.13 6.41
CA LYS A 65 16.80 -25.39 6.89
C LYS A 65 17.77 -26.57 6.81
N ARG A 66 18.50 -26.72 5.70
CA ARG A 66 19.53 -27.76 5.58
C ARG A 66 20.63 -27.62 6.63
N HIS A 67 21.06 -26.40 6.91
CA HIS A 67 22.08 -26.13 7.92
C HIS A 67 21.62 -26.45 9.35
N GLU A 68 20.33 -26.26 9.64
CA GLU A 68 19.71 -26.64 10.93
C GLU A 68 19.56 -28.16 11.05
N ASP A 69 19.28 -28.86 9.96
CA ASP A 69 19.19 -30.33 9.93
C ASP A 69 20.58 -31.01 10.03
N GLU A 70 21.65 -30.29 9.68
CA GLU A 70 23.06 -30.75 9.70
C GLU A 70 23.84 -30.34 10.98
N ALA A 71 23.20 -29.59 11.90
CA ALA A 71 23.79 -29.10 13.16
C ALA A 71 23.26 -29.87 14.39
#